data_AF-A0AAN9V2D0-F1
#
_entry.id   AF-A0AAN9V2D0-F1
#
_cell.length_a   1.000
_cell.length_b   1.000
_cell.length_c   1.000
_cell.angle_alpha   90.00
_cell.angle_beta   90.00
_cell.angle_gamma   90.00
#
_symmetry.space_group_name_H-M   'P 1'
#
loop_
_entity.id
_entity.type
_entity.pdbx_description
1 polymer ?
#
loop_
_entity_poly.entity_id
_entity_poly.type
_entity_poly.pdbx_seq_one_letter_code
_entity_poly.pdbx_strand_id
1 'polypeptide(L)'
;MTDSDHSLHLNLHPDDAREVLAKGWGQRHPLTAARGPLVRMPVPRTFTMVYAPRTADELQVVCRIIQAAGWWVMAKDLEIELSGAPSSEKERLD
;
A
#
# COMPACT_ATOMS: atom_id res chain seq x y z
N MET A 1 15.64 20.28 -3.31
CA MET A 1 14.23 20.08 -3.71
C MET A 1 14.16 18.66 -4.26
N THR A 2 13.83 17.69 -3.42
CA THR A 2 13.77 16.28 -3.84
C THR A 2 12.45 16.05 -4.53
N ASP A 3 12.50 15.76 -5.83
CA ASP A 3 11.37 15.55 -6.75
C ASP A 3 10.65 14.20 -6.49
N SER A 4 10.40 13.91 -5.20
CA SER A 4 9.67 12.71 -4.77
C SER A 4 8.19 13.05 -4.69
N ASP A 5 7.35 12.18 -5.24
CA ASP A 5 5.89 12.26 -5.21
C ASP A 5 5.29 12.05 -3.80
N HIS A 6 6.13 11.96 -2.76
CA HIS A 6 5.76 11.71 -1.37
C HIS A 6 4.85 10.49 -1.20
N SER A 7 4.99 9.49 -2.06
CA SER A 7 4.15 8.28 -2.09
C SER A 7 4.96 7.01 -1.78
N LEU A 8 4.25 5.93 -1.47
CA LEU A 8 4.81 4.60 -1.29
C LEU A 8 4.60 3.79 -2.58
N HIS A 9 5.62 3.09 -3.07
CA HIS A 9 5.48 2.21 -4.24
C HIS A 9 5.56 0.75 -3.81
N LEU A 10 4.50 -0.02 -4.10
CA LEU A 10 4.39 -1.41 -3.67
C LEU A 10 4.03 -2.33 -4.85
N ASN A 11 4.51 -3.57 -4.78
CA ASN A 11 4.03 -4.66 -5.63
C ASN A 11 2.98 -5.44 -4.84
N LEU A 12 1.72 -5.33 -5.26
CA LEU A 12 0.59 -5.99 -4.61
C LEU A 12 0.16 -7.23 -5.40
N HIS A 13 -0.57 -8.13 -4.76
CA HIS A 13 -1.36 -9.12 -5.49
C HIS A 13 -2.37 -8.38 -6.40
N PRO A 14 -2.71 -8.89 -7.61
CA PRO A 14 -3.63 -8.21 -8.52
C PRO A 14 -4.98 -7.83 -7.91
N ASP A 15 -5.50 -8.64 -6.99
CA ASP A 15 -6.76 -8.36 -6.30
C ASP A 15 -6.65 -7.25 -5.27
N ASP A 16 -5.57 -7.23 -4.49
CA ASP A 16 -5.31 -6.18 -3.51
C ASP A 16 -5.05 -4.84 -4.22
N ALA A 17 -4.29 -4.88 -5.34
CA ALA A 17 -4.08 -3.71 -6.18
C ALA A 17 -5.42 -3.15 -6.69
N ARG A 18 -6.34 -4.02 -7.15
CA ARG A 18 -7.67 -3.61 -7.60
C ARG A 18 -8.47 -2.96 -6.46
N GLU A 19 -8.38 -3.49 -5.25
CA GLU A 19 -9.07 -2.93 -4.09
C GLU A 19 -8.50 -1.57 -3.66
N VAL A 20 -7.17 -1.44 -3.58
CA VAL A 20 -6.47 -0.19 -3.27
C VAL A 20 -6.86 0.91 -4.26
N LEU A 21 -6.90 0.60 -5.55
CA LEU A 21 -7.31 1.54 -6.60
C LEU A 21 -8.80 1.90 -6.50
N ALA A 22 -9.67 0.91 -6.30
CA ALA A 22 -11.12 1.13 -6.22
C ALA A 22 -11.52 1.99 -5.02
N LYS A 23 -10.78 1.86 -3.90
CA LYS A 23 -10.99 2.63 -2.67
C LYS A 23 -10.24 3.97 -2.65
N GLY A 24 -9.48 4.30 -3.69
CA GLY A 24 -8.79 5.59 -3.81
C GLY A 24 -7.53 5.72 -2.95
N TRP A 25 -6.97 4.62 -2.46
CA TRP A 25 -5.73 4.62 -1.65
C TRP A 25 -4.46 4.77 -2.48
N GLY A 26 -4.60 4.74 -3.80
CA GLY A 26 -3.47 4.81 -4.69
C GLY A 26 -3.88 4.97 -6.15
N GLN A 27 -2.85 5.05 -6.99
CA GLN A 27 -2.98 5.09 -8.44
C GLN A 27 -2.11 4.02 -9.07
N ARG A 28 -2.48 3.62 -10.29
CA ARG A 28 -1.56 2.88 -11.13
C ARG A 28 -0.39 3.79 -11.43
N HIS A 29 0.82 3.28 -11.26
CA HIS A 29 2.01 4.08 -11.55
C HIS A 29 1.93 4.62 -13.00
N PRO A 30 2.16 5.93 -13.25
CA PRO A 30 1.97 6.54 -14.58
C PRO A 30 2.70 5.81 -15.71
N LEU A 31 3.86 5.22 -15.41
CA LEU A 31 4.66 4.43 -16.36
C LEU A 31 4.00 3.10 -16.79
N THR A 32 2.91 2.67 -16.16
CA THR A 32 2.11 1.52 -16.61
C THR A 32 1.14 1.87 -17.74
N ALA A 33 0.90 3.17 -18.00
CA ALA A 33 -0.01 3.66 -19.02
C ALA A 33 0.66 3.82 -20.40
N ALA A 34 1.99 3.96 -20.46
CA ALA A 34 2.72 4.07 -21.72
C ALA A 34 2.86 2.69 -22.39
N ARG A 35 2.05 2.44 -23.43
CA ARG A 35 2.18 1.25 -24.29
C ARG A 35 2.47 1.70 -25.72
N GLY A 36 3.72 1.53 -26.14
CA GLY A 36 4.10 1.59 -27.54
C GLY A 36 4.84 0.30 -27.93
N PRO A 37 4.77 -0.16 -29.19
CA PRO A 37 5.48 -1.35 -29.65
C PRO A 37 7.01 -1.27 -29.44
N LEU A 38 7.57 -0.07 -29.25
CA LEU A 38 9.00 0.17 -28.96
C LEU A 38 9.33 0.46 -27.49
N VAL A 39 8.33 0.58 -26.60
CA VAL A 39 8.55 0.96 -25.19
C VAL A 39 7.99 -0.13 -24.28
N ARG A 40 8.83 -1.09 -23.92
CA ARG A 40 8.56 -2.02 -22.81
C ARG A 40 9.07 -1.38 -21.52
N MET A 41 8.16 -0.82 -20.73
CA MET A 41 8.53 -0.38 -19.38
C MET A 41 8.80 -1.59 -18.48
N PRO A 42 9.90 -1.59 -17.71
CA PRO A 42 10.34 -2.75 -16.92
C PRO A 42 9.56 -2.93 -15.60
N VAL A 43 8.31 -2.44 -15.53
CA VAL A 43 7.56 -2.35 -14.28
C VAL A 43 6.36 -3.29 -14.30
N PRO A 44 6.19 -4.18 -13.30
CA PRO A 44 5.04 -5.08 -13.21
C PRO A 44 3.70 -4.35 -13.25
N ARG A 45 2.66 -5.01 -13.81
CA ARG A 45 1.30 -4.45 -13.91
C ARG A 45 0.63 -4.16 -12.56
N THR A 46 1.17 -4.75 -11.50
CA THR A 46 0.71 -4.62 -10.11
C THR A 46 1.43 -3.53 -9.33
N PHE A 47 2.35 -2.80 -9.98
CA PHE A 47 3.06 -1.70 -9.36
C PHE A 47 2.09 -0.56 -9.06
N THR A 48 1.80 -0.42 -7.77
CA THR A 48 0.76 0.47 -7.25
C THR A 48 1.43 1.55 -6.42
N MET A 49 1.12 2.80 -6.75
CA MET A 49 1.52 3.96 -5.98
C MET A 49 0.46 4.21 -4.91
N VAL A 50 0.82 4.15 -3.64
CA VAL A 50 -0.04 4.35 -2.47
C VAL A 50 0.27 5.72 -1.87
N TYR A 51 -0.77 6.50 -1.57
CA TYR A 51 -0.59 7.83 -1.01
C TYR A 51 -0.05 7.77 0.43
N ALA A 52 0.79 8.73 0.81
CA ALA A 52 1.24 8.83 2.19
C ALA A 52 0.07 9.10 3.14
N PRO A 53 0.01 8.42 4.29
CA PRO A 53 -1.03 8.63 5.28
C PRO A 53 -0.86 10.00 5.94
N ARG A 54 -1.98 10.69 6.18
CA ARG A 54 -2.02 12.03 6.80
C ARG A 54 -2.50 11.99 8.25
N THR A 55 -3.09 10.88 8.67
CA THR A 55 -3.64 10.67 10.01
C THR A 55 -3.27 9.29 10.56
N ALA A 56 -3.45 9.06 11.86
CA ALA A 56 -3.23 7.76 12.48
C ALA A 56 -4.16 6.67 11.91
N ASP A 57 -5.40 7.01 11.58
CA ASP A 57 -6.35 6.07 10.97
C ASP A 57 -5.94 5.72 9.54
N GLU A 58 -5.49 6.71 8.75
CA GLU A 58 -4.95 6.45 7.42
C GLU A 58 -3.68 5.59 7.50
N LEU A 59 -2.83 5.81 8.50
CA LEU A 59 -1.63 5.02 8.73
C LEU A 59 -1.97 3.55 8.97
N GLN A 60 -3.01 3.24 9.75
CA GLN A 60 -3.46 1.86 9.94
C GLN A 60 -3.85 1.19 8.62
N VAL A 61 -4.53 1.93 7.73
CA VAL A 61 -4.91 1.39 6.42
C VAL A 61 -3.67 1.16 5.55
N VAL A 62 -2.74 2.13 5.49
CA VAL A 62 -1.49 1.98 4.75
C VAL A 62 -0.68 0.79 5.27
N CYS A 63 -0.64 0.57 6.59
CA CYS A 63 -0.01 -0.61 7.18
C CYS A 63 -0.65 -1.91 6.70
N ARG A 64 -1.99 -2.01 6.63
CA ARG A 64 -2.66 -3.20 6.07
C ARG A 64 -2.27 -3.45 4.62
N ILE A 65 -2.12 -2.39 3.81
CA ILE A 65 -1.66 -2.50 2.43
C ILE A 65 -0.21 -3.03 2.37
N ILE A 66 0.66 -2.56 3.26
CA ILE A 66 2.04 -3.05 3.38
C ILE A 66 2.07 -4.53 3.80
N GLN A 67 1.22 -4.93 4.75
CA GLN A 67 1.09 -6.33 5.19
C GLN A 67 0.65 -7.23 4.04
N ALA A 68 -0.35 -6.82 3.25
CA ALA A 68 -0.79 -7.55 2.06
C ALA A 68 0.33 -7.71 1.03
N ALA A 69 1.10 -6.65 0.78
CA ALA A 69 2.29 -6.71 -0.09
C ALA A 69 3.33 -7.71 0.44
N GLY A 70 3.60 -7.67 1.75
CA GLY A 70 4.54 -8.57 2.41
C GLY A 70 4.10 -10.02 2.33
N TRP A 71 2.83 -10.30 2.63
CA TRP A 71 2.23 -11.63 2.54
C TRP A 71 2.34 -12.20 1.12
N TRP A 72 2.05 -11.38 0.10
CA TRP A 72 2.15 -11.81 -1.30
C TRP A 72 3.56 -12.31 -1.66
N VAL A 73 4.60 -11.63 -1.19
CA VAL A 73 5.99 -12.00 -1.51
C VAL A 73 6.51 -13.13 -0.63
N MET A 74 6.12 -13.17 0.64
CA MET A 74 6.69 -14.10 1.63
C MET A 74 5.85 -15.36 1.85
N ALA A 75 4.58 -15.36 1.43
CA ALA A 75 3.57 -16.36 1.78
C ALA A 75 3.47 -16.61 3.30
N LYS A 76 3.65 -15.54 4.09
CA LYS A 76 3.60 -15.56 5.56
C LYS A 76 2.92 -14.30 6.07
N ASP A 77 2.21 -14.43 7.18
CA ASP A 77 1.58 -13.30 7.83
C ASP A 77 2.65 -12.36 8.38
N LEU A 78 2.45 -11.07 8.10
CA LEU A 78 3.27 -9.98 8.61
C LEU A 78 2.36 -9.14 9.49
N GLU A 79 2.61 -9.15 10.79
CA GLU A 79 1.94 -8.22 11.71
C GLU A 79 2.80 -6.97 11.89
N ILE A 80 2.17 -5.82 11.73
CA ILE A 80 2.80 -4.52 11.98
C ILE A 80 2.11 -3.93 13.21
N GLU A 81 2.84 -3.89 14.32
CA GLU A 81 2.41 -3.18 15.51
C GLU A 81 2.77 -1.70 15.40
N LEU A 82 1.76 -0.83 15.45
CA LEU A 82 1.96 0.61 15.50
C LEU A 82 2.01 1.05 16.96
N SER A 83 3.22 1.29 17.49
CA SER A 83 3.37 1.84 18.84
C SER A 83 2.83 3.28 18.87
N GLY A 84 1.69 3.47 19.55
CA GLY A 84 1.04 4.78 19.71
C GLY A 84 -0.47 4.82 19.43
N ALA A 85 -1.08 3.75 18.92
CA ALA A 85 -2.54 3.61 18.98
C ALA A 85 -2.95 3.29 20.44
N PRO A 86 -4.00 3.90 21.01
CA PRO A 86 -4.47 3.52 22.33
C PRO A 86 -4.85 2.03 22.30
N SER A 87 -4.21 1.20 23.12
CA SER A 87 -4.59 -0.20 23.23
C SER A 87 -6.01 -0.25 23.75
N SER A 88 -6.89 -0.93 23.02
CA SER A 88 -8.23 -1.27 23.48
C SER A 88 -8.13 -2.40 24.49
N GLU A 89 -7.47 -2.14 25.62
CA GLU A 89 -7.36 -3.08 26.73
C GLU A 89 -7.48 -2.30 28.04
N LYS A 90 -8.73 -1.97 28.40
CA LYS A 90 -9.25 -1.80 29.77
C LYS A 90 -10.71 -1.34 29.73
N GLU A 91 -11.64 -2.27 29.46
CA GLU A 91 -13.05 -2.07 29.83
C GLU A 91 -13.79 -3.43 29.88
N ARG A 92 -13.24 -4.37 30.65
CA ARG A 92 -13.98 -5.51 31.22
C ARG A 92 -13.28 -5.94 32.50
N LEU A 93 -13.64 -5.28 33.60
CA LEU A 93 -13.65 -5.83 34.96
C LEU A 93 -14.13 -4.71 35.90
N ASP A 94 -15.45 -4.50 35.86
CA ASP A 94 -16.25 -3.93 36.95
C ASP A 94 -17.28 -5.00 37.36
#